data_AF-A0A966NNB9-F1
#
_entry.id   AF-A0A966NNB9-F1
#
_cell.length_a   1.000
_cell.length_b   1.000
_cell.length_c   1.000
_cell.angle_alpha   90.00
_cell.angle_beta   90.00
_cell.angle_gamma   90.00
#
_symmetry.space_group_name_H-M   'P 1'
#
loop_
_entity.id
_entity.type
_entity.pdbx_description
1 polymer ?
#
loop_
_entity_poly.entity_id
_entity_poly.type
_entity_poly.pdbx_seq_one_letter_code
_entity_poly.pdbx_strand_id
1 'polypeptide(L)'
;WVNTAKRYKVLMDQWKASGRGKRSDDAKLWQRFKSAQDQFFSAKNADLEKRGESMAANLEKREAILTEIEALLPISNLDDAKRKFRDLRNKFNKVGVIDRNKRTGLERRLETVELAIKEAEQEHWRRSDPGARARAHDVVNQLQAAIADYEAKAAKAESAGDAKKASQLREAAAARAMWLLEAQKGLADFTTA
;
A
#
# COMPACT_ATOMS: atom_id res chain seq x y z
N TRP A 1 -29.73 6.36 -19.23
CA TRP A 1 -30.91 5.48 -19.04
C TRP A 1 -31.81 5.82 -17.87
N VAL A 2 -31.31 6.14 -16.67
CA VAL A 2 -32.18 6.40 -15.50
C VAL A 2 -33.18 7.54 -15.75
N ASN A 3 -32.70 8.70 -16.19
CA ASN A 3 -33.56 9.86 -16.45
C ASN A 3 -34.53 9.64 -17.62
N THR A 4 -34.08 8.94 -18.68
CA THR A 4 -34.92 8.64 -19.84
C THR A 4 -36.00 7.60 -19.51
N ALA A 5 -35.69 6.59 -18.69
CA ALA A 5 -36.69 5.63 -18.21
C ALA A 5 -37.73 6.29 -17.29
N LYS A 6 -37.31 7.25 -16.43
CA LYS A 6 -38.24 8.07 -15.63
C LYS A 6 -39.17 8.90 -16.52
N ARG A 7 -38.64 9.56 -17.54
CA ARG A 7 -39.45 10.30 -18.54
C ARG A 7 -40.42 9.37 -19.27
N TYR A 8 -39.98 8.16 -19.65
CA TYR A 8 -40.87 7.16 -20.25
C TYR A 8 -42.03 6.79 -19.33
N LYS A 9 -41.77 6.62 -18.04
CA LYS A 9 -42.82 6.37 -17.03
C LYS A 9 -43.84 7.51 -16.98
N VAL A 10 -43.38 8.76 -16.96
CA VAL A 10 -44.25 9.94 -17.00
C VAL A 10 -45.14 9.94 -18.25
N LEU A 11 -44.58 9.62 -19.43
CA LEU A 11 -45.36 9.53 -20.67
C LEU A 11 -46.41 8.41 -20.61
N MET A 12 -46.08 7.26 -20.00
CA MET A 12 -47.04 6.18 -19.77
C MET A 12 -48.17 6.60 -18.83
N ASP A 13 -47.85 7.35 -17.77
CA ASP A 13 -48.85 7.84 -16.81
C ASP A 13 -49.76 8.88 -17.47
N GLN A 14 -49.21 9.78 -18.29
CA GLN A 14 -49.98 10.72 -19.11
C GLN A 14 -50.89 10.03 -20.12
N TRP A 15 -50.39 8.99 -20.80
CA TRP A 15 -51.18 8.15 -21.71
C TRP A 15 -52.36 7.48 -20.99
N LYS A 16 -52.15 6.96 -19.77
CA LYS A 16 -53.24 6.37 -18.98
C LYS A 16 -54.28 7.41 -18.53
N ALA A 17 -53.85 8.65 -18.32
CA ALA A 17 -54.71 9.74 -17.86
C ALA A 17 -55.51 10.43 -18.98
N SER A 18 -55.15 10.28 -20.26
CA SER A 18 -55.76 11.02 -21.37
C SER A 18 -57.19 10.60 -21.75
N GLY A 19 -57.76 9.57 -21.11
CA GLY A 19 -59.09 9.04 -21.43
C GLY A 19 -59.12 8.12 -22.66
N ARG A 20 -60.28 7.52 -22.96
CA ARG A 20 -60.47 6.61 -24.11
C ARG A 20 -61.18 7.33 -25.26
N GLY A 21 -60.68 7.15 -26.48
CA GLY A 21 -61.30 7.63 -27.72
C GLY A 21 -62.09 6.54 -28.43
N LYS A 22 -62.22 6.64 -29.76
CA LYS A 22 -62.80 5.56 -30.57
C LYS A 22 -61.89 4.33 -30.50
N ARG A 23 -62.47 3.16 -30.26
CA ARG A 23 -61.74 1.89 -30.02
C ARG A 23 -60.70 1.54 -31.09
N SER A 24 -60.98 1.83 -32.36
CA SER A 24 -60.04 1.58 -33.47
C SER A 24 -58.81 2.49 -33.44
N ASP A 25 -59.00 3.76 -33.06
CA ASP A 25 -57.92 4.75 -33.01
C ASP A 25 -57.07 4.57 -31.75
N ASP A 26 -57.72 4.27 -30.61
CA ASP A 26 -57.03 3.89 -29.36
C ASP A 26 -56.12 2.68 -29.58
N ALA A 27 -56.59 1.67 -30.31
CA ALA A 27 -55.79 0.48 -30.61
C ALA A 27 -54.56 0.82 -31.48
N LYS A 28 -54.71 1.66 -32.51
CA LYS A 28 -53.59 2.10 -33.36
C LYS A 28 -52.57 2.92 -32.58
N LEU A 29 -53.05 3.88 -31.79
CA LEU A 29 -52.18 4.75 -30.99
C LEU A 29 -51.46 3.96 -29.89
N TRP A 30 -52.15 3.01 -29.25
CA TRP A 30 -51.55 2.10 -28.28
C TRP A 30 -50.46 1.22 -28.90
N GLN A 31 -50.70 0.66 -30.09
CA GLN A 31 -49.68 -0.12 -30.80
C GLN A 31 -48.45 0.70 -31.13
N ARG A 32 -48.62 1.96 -31.57
CA ARG A 32 -47.48 2.89 -31.79
C ARG A 32 -46.71 3.17 -30.51
N PHE A 33 -47.41 3.43 -29.41
CA PHE A 33 -46.80 3.67 -28.10
C PHE A 33 -46.04 2.44 -27.59
N LYS A 34 -46.63 1.24 -27.73
CA LYS A 34 -46.01 -0.03 -27.38
C LYS A 34 -44.77 -0.33 -28.22
N SER A 35 -44.83 -0.13 -29.53
CA SER A 35 -43.66 -0.29 -30.40
C SER A 35 -42.51 0.64 -30.01
N ALA A 36 -42.79 1.91 -29.68
CA ALA A 36 -41.79 2.84 -29.16
C ALA A 36 -41.25 2.41 -27.78
N GLN A 37 -42.11 1.84 -26.91
CA GLN A 37 -41.69 1.25 -25.63
C GLN A 37 -40.67 0.15 -25.83
N ASP A 38 -41.01 -0.81 -26.67
CA ASP A 38 -40.24 -2.02 -26.87
C ASP A 38 -38.89 -1.68 -27.50
N GLN A 39 -38.86 -0.76 -28.47
CA GLN A 39 -37.61 -0.23 -29.04
C GLN A 39 -36.73 0.45 -27.98
N PHE A 40 -37.32 1.31 -27.13
CA PHE A 40 -36.57 2.01 -26.08
C PHE A 40 -35.95 1.05 -25.06
N PHE A 41 -36.73 0.09 -24.56
CA PHE A 41 -36.24 -0.88 -23.57
C PHE A 41 -35.29 -1.91 -24.18
N SER A 42 -35.48 -2.31 -25.44
CA SER A 42 -34.52 -3.12 -26.17
C SER A 42 -33.16 -2.42 -26.26
N ALA A 43 -33.14 -1.14 -26.66
CA ALA A 43 -31.89 -0.37 -26.75
C ALA A 43 -31.22 -0.18 -25.38
N LYS A 44 -32.02 0.07 -24.34
CA LYS A 44 -31.52 0.16 -22.95
C LYS A 44 -30.89 -1.15 -22.49
N ASN A 45 -31.56 -2.28 -22.73
CA ASN A 45 -31.08 -3.59 -22.29
C ASN A 45 -29.78 -3.97 -23.03
N ALA A 46 -29.72 -3.74 -24.34
CA ALA A 46 -28.50 -3.97 -25.12
C ALA A 46 -27.31 -3.12 -24.65
N ASP A 47 -27.53 -1.84 -24.28
CA ASP A 47 -26.47 -1.02 -23.69
C ASP A 47 -26.04 -1.51 -22.30
N LEU A 48 -26.98 -1.97 -21.47
CA LEU A 48 -26.66 -2.55 -20.15
C LEU A 48 -25.85 -3.85 -20.28
N GLU A 49 -26.20 -4.72 -21.22
CA GLU A 49 -25.49 -5.96 -21.53
C GLU A 49 -24.06 -5.65 -22.00
N LYS A 50 -23.90 -4.76 -22.99
CA LYS A 50 -22.58 -4.32 -23.47
C LYS A 50 -21.71 -3.72 -22.36
N ARG A 51 -22.30 -2.96 -21.43
CA ARG A 51 -21.58 -2.47 -20.24
C ARG A 51 -21.19 -3.60 -19.30
N GLY A 52 -22.07 -4.57 -19.09
CA GLY A 52 -21.80 -5.77 -18.30
C GLY A 52 -20.59 -6.55 -18.82
N GLU A 53 -20.57 -6.85 -20.12
CA GLU A 53 -19.45 -7.50 -20.80
C GLU A 53 -18.15 -6.70 -20.65
N SER A 54 -18.22 -5.37 -20.87
CA SER A 54 -17.06 -4.49 -20.69
C SER A 54 -16.53 -4.49 -19.26
N MET A 55 -17.41 -4.48 -18.26
CA MET A 55 -17.02 -4.54 -16.84
C MET A 55 -16.43 -5.90 -16.46
N ALA A 56 -16.96 -7.00 -17.00
CA ALA A 56 -16.43 -8.34 -16.77
C ALA A 56 -15.01 -8.47 -17.34
N ALA A 57 -14.79 -8.05 -18.59
CA ALA A 57 -13.46 -8.04 -19.21
C ALA A 57 -12.47 -7.11 -18.48
N ASN A 58 -12.95 -6.00 -17.92
CA ASN A 58 -12.13 -5.12 -17.07
C ASN A 58 -11.79 -5.79 -15.73
N LEU A 59 -12.70 -6.57 -15.15
CA LEU A 59 -12.45 -7.30 -13.90
C LEU A 59 -11.32 -8.32 -14.10
N GLU A 60 -11.41 -9.15 -15.14
CA GLU A 60 -10.36 -10.13 -15.47
C GLU A 60 -8.99 -9.49 -15.64
N LYS A 61 -8.91 -8.35 -16.36
CA LYS A 61 -7.65 -7.60 -16.52
C LYS A 61 -7.11 -7.09 -15.19
N ARG A 62 -7.98 -6.56 -14.31
CA ARG A 62 -7.56 -6.08 -13.00
C ARG A 62 -7.10 -7.21 -12.09
N GLU A 63 -7.77 -8.37 -12.15
CA GLU A 63 -7.38 -9.56 -11.39
C GLU A 63 -6.03 -10.11 -11.85
N ALA A 64 -5.79 -10.17 -13.16
CA ALA A 64 -4.49 -10.57 -13.70
C ALA A 64 -3.35 -9.64 -13.24
N ILE A 65 -3.56 -8.32 -13.32
CA ILE A 65 -2.58 -7.34 -12.82
C ILE A 65 -2.37 -7.49 -11.31
N LEU A 66 -3.41 -7.79 -10.53
CA LEU A 66 -3.28 -8.05 -9.10
C LEU A 66 -2.45 -9.28 -8.80
N THR A 67 -2.60 -10.36 -9.58
CA THR A 67 -1.74 -11.53 -9.45
C THR A 67 -0.27 -11.18 -9.70
N GLU A 68 0.03 -10.32 -10.68
CA GLU A 68 1.40 -9.81 -10.89
C GLU A 68 1.89 -8.95 -9.71
N ILE A 69 1.02 -8.13 -9.12
CA ILE A 69 1.34 -7.30 -7.95
C ILE A 69 1.61 -8.16 -6.72
N GLU A 70 0.80 -9.18 -6.46
CA GLU A 70 0.96 -10.11 -5.34
C GLU A 70 2.25 -10.93 -5.46
N ALA A 71 2.66 -11.26 -6.69
CA ALA A 71 3.93 -11.95 -6.96
C ALA A 71 5.18 -11.09 -6.66
N LEU A 72 5.03 -9.80 -6.32
CA LEU A 72 6.14 -8.99 -5.79
C LEU A 72 6.51 -9.39 -4.36
N LEU A 73 5.68 -10.19 -3.70
CA LEU A 73 5.96 -10.76 -2.38
C LEU A 73 6.45 -12.21 -2.51
N PRO A 74 7.43 -12.64 -1.69
CA PRO A 74 8.18 -11.83 -0.71
C PRO A 74 9.17 -10.85 -1.39
N ILE A 75 9.43 -9.71 -0.75
CA ILE A 75 10.30 -8.65 -1.28
C ILE A 75 11.76 -9.05 -1.14
N SER A 76 12.44 -9.33 -2.26
CA SER A 76 13.87 -9.62 -2.30
C SER A 76 14.74 -8.41 -2.65
N ASN A 77 14.24 -7.53 -3.52
CA ASN A 77 14.88 -6.27 -3.90
C ASN A 77 13.85 -5.14 -3.80
N LEU A 78 14.06 -4.22 -2.85
CA LEU A 78 13.09 -3.17 -2.53
C LEU A 78 12.91 -2.18 -3.68
N ASP A 79 13.99 -1.72 -4.32
CA ASP A 79 13.92 -0.75 -5.41
C ASP A 79 13.21 -1.33 -6.65
N ASP A 80 13.49 -2.60 -6.95
CA ASP A 80 12.84 -3.32 -8.04
C ASP A 80 11.34 -3.53 -7.77
N ALA A 81 11.00 -3.96 -6.55
CA ALA A 81 9.61 -4.14 -6.12
C ALA A 81 8.84 -2.81 -6.19
N LYS A 82 9.40 -1.70 -5.71
CA LYS A 82 8.79 -0.37 -5.78
C LYS A 82 8.54 0.07 -7.22
N ARG A 83 9.53 -0.10 -8.10
CA ARG A 83 9.42 0.27 -9.52
C ARG A 83 8.32 -0.53 -10.21
N LYS A 84 8.34 -1.87 -10.08
CA LYS A 84 7.33 -2.77 -10.65
C LYS A 84 5.95 -2.47 -10.10
N PHE A 85 5.82 -2.29 -8.78
CA PHE A 85 4.55 -1.95 -8.14
C PHE A 85 3.94 -0.67 -8.71
N ARG A 86 4.74 0.41 -8.85
CA ARG A 86 4.28 1.67 -9.45
C ARG A 86 3.77 1.45 -10.88
N ASP A 87 4.50 0.71 -11.69
CA ASP A 87 4.15 0.48 -13.09
C ASP A 87 2.87 -0.37 -13.21
N LEU A 88 2.73 -1.41 -12.39
CA LEU A 88 1.53 -2.25 -12.31
C LEU A 88 0.32 -1.49 -11.76
N ARG A 89 0.50 -0.68 -10.70
CA ARG A 89 -0.53 0.23 -10.14
C ARG A 89 -1.04 1.18 -11.22
N ASN A 90 -0.14 1.73 -12.03
CA ASN A 90 -0.52 2.59 -13.16
C ASN A 90 -1.33 1.83 -14.22
N LYS A 91 -0.96 0.59 -14.56
CA LYS A 91 -1.74 -0.27 -15.47
C LYS A 91 -3.11 -0.59 -14.88
N PHE A 92 -3.18 -0.95 -13.59
CA PHE A 92 -4.41 -1.25 -12.87
C PHE A 92 -5.40 -0.08 -12.91
N ASN A 93 -4.92 1.15 -12.65
CA ASN A 93 -5.73 2.36 -12.67
C ASN A 93 -6.24 2.75 -14.07
N LYS A 94 -5.53 2.35 -15.14
CA LYS A 94 -5.94 2.57 -16.52
C LYS A 94 -7.04 1.61 -16.99
N VAL A 95 -7.23 0.48 -16.29
CA VAL A 95 -8.34 -0.42 -16.61
C VAL A 95 -9.66 0.26 -16.28
N GLY A 96 -10.63 0.15 -17.18
CA GLY A 96 -11.94 0.80 -17.05
C GLY A 96 -12.74 0.36 -15.82
N VAL A 97 -13.97 0.84 -15.74
CA VAL A 97 -14.87 0.57 -14.61
C VAL A 97 -15.17 -0.93 -14.51
N ILE A 98 -15.29 -1.40 -13.28
CA ILE A 98 -15.71 -2.77 -12.93
C ILE A 98 -16.96 -2.72 -12.04
N ASP A 99 -17.55 -3.89 -11.79
CA ASP A 99 -18.64 -4.03 -10.82
C ASP A 99 -18.24 -3.47 -9.45
N ARG A 100 -19.10 -2.60 -8.89
CA ARG A 100 -18.87 -1.93 -7.61
C ARG A 100 -18.64 -2.91 -6.46
N ASN A 101 -19.31 -4.05 -6.46
CA ASN A 101 -19.22 -5.06 -5.41
C ASN A 101 -17.85 -5.76 -5.40
N LYS A 102 -17.14 -5.76 -6.53
CA LYS A 102 -15.80 -6.35 -6.64
C LYS A 102 -14.69 -5.37 -6.27
N ARG A 103 -14.94 -4.06 -6.39
CA ARG A 103 -13.92 -3.01 -6.18
C ARG A 103 -13.21 -3.11 -4.84
N THR A 104 -13.95 -3.19 -3.74
CA THR A 104 -13.38 -3.20 -2.39
C THR A 104 -12.47 -4.41 -2.14
N GLY A 105 -12.80 -5.57 -2.70
CA GLY A 105 -11.96 -6.76 -2.57
C GLY A 105 -10.62 -6.62 -3.31
N LEU A 106 -10.66 -6.07 -4.52
CA LEU A 106 -9.46 -5.79 -5.31
C LEU A 106 -8.60 -4.69 -4.68
N GLU A 107 -9.22 -3.64 -4.13
CA GLU A 107 -8.55 -2.54 -3.42
C GLU A 107 -7.82 -3.07 -2.17
N ARG A 108 -8.46 -3.95 -1.37
CA ARG A 108 -7.82 -4.55 -0.20
C ARG A 108 -6.57 -5.37 -0.55
N ARG A 109 -6.63 -6.18 -1.61
CA ARG A 109 -5.48 -6.99 -2.08
C ARG A 109 -4.30 -6.10 -2.49
N LEU A 110 -4.60 -5.01 -3.19
CA LEU A 110 -3.62 -4.00 -3.59
C LEU A 110 -2.98 -3.31 -2.38
N GLU A 111 -3.79 -2.94 -1.39
CA GLU A 111 -3.34 -2.31 -0.14
C GLU A 111 -2.42 -3.21 0.68
N THR A 112 -2.68 -4.53 0.72
CA THR A 112 -1.80 -5.48 1.42
C THR A 112 -0.37 -5.43 0.88
N VAL A 113 -0.20 -5.44 -0.45
CA VAL A 113 1.13 -5.36 -1.07
C VAL A 113 1.74 -3.96 -0.88
N GLU A 114 0.93 -2.91 -0.98
CA GLU A 114 1.40 -1.54 -0.73
C GLU A 114 1.94 -1.38 0.70
N LEU A 115 1.24 -1.94 1.69
CA LEU A 115 1.65 -1.91 3.09
C LEU A 115 2.97 -2.68 3.29
N ALA A 116 3.08 -3.88 2.74
CA ALA A 116 4.30 -4.67 2.83
C ALA A 116 5.52 -3.94 2.24
N ILE A 117 5.35 -3.24 1.11
CA ILE A 117 6.42 -2.42 0.51
C ILE A 117 6.77 -1.24 1.43
N LYS A 118 5.78 -0.55 2.00
CA LYS A 118 6.01 0.58 2.92
C LYS A 118 6.74 0.13 4.19
N GLU A 119 6.37 -1.01 4.76
CA GLU A 119 7.03 -1.57 5.94
C GLU A 119 8.47 -1.98 5.64
N ALA A 120 8.73 -2.62 4.49
CA ALA A 120 10.08 -2.94 4.04
C ALA A 120 10.94 -1.67 3.83
N GLU A 121 10.36 -0.60 3.29
CA GLU A 121 11.02 0.69 3.13
C GLU A 121 11.33 1.36 4.47
N GLN A 122 10.39 1.33 5.42
CA GLN A 122 10.61 1.87 6.77
C GLN A 122 11.70 1.09 7.50
N GLU A 123 11.73 -0.24 7.40
CA GLU A 123 12.76 -1.05 8.03
C GLU A 123 14.13 -0.81 7.39
N HIS A 124 14.21 -0.72 6.05
CA HIS A 124 15.43 -0.35 5.36
C HIS A 124 15.92 1.03 5.82
N TRP A 125 15.03 2.04 5.85
CA TRP A 125 15.37 3.38 6.33
C TRP A 125 15.84 3.37 7.78
N ARG A 126 15.17 2.62 8.67
CA ARG A 126 15.54 2.51 10.08
C ARG A 126 16.94 1.92 10.26
N ARG A 127 17.30 0.93 9.43
CA ARG A 127 18.64 0.32 9.42
C ARG A 127 19.69 1.23 8.77
N SER A 128 19.28 2.08 7.83
CA SER A 128 20.18 3.02 7.16
C SER A 128 20.16 4.43 7.77
N ASP A 129 19.44 4.67 8.88
CA ASP A 129 19.23 6.01 9.45
C ASP A 129 20.59 6.64 9.79
N PRO A 130 21.03 7.67 9.05
CA PRO A 130 22.34 8.28 9.25
C PRO A 130 22.48 8.86 10.65
N GLY A 131 21.38 9.37 11.24
CA GLY A 131 21.39 9.96 12.57
C GLY A 131 21.51 8.92 13.69
N ALA A 132 20.81 7.78 13.57
CA ALA A 132 20.99 6.66 14.50
C ALA A 132 22.39 6.04 14.39
N ARG A 133 22.89 5.85 13.17
CA ARG A 133 24.25 5.34 12.93
C ARG A 133 25.31 6.28 13.50
N ALA A 134 25.19 7.59 13.31
CA ALA A 134 26.11 8.59 13.88
C ALA A 134 26.12 8.52 15.42
N ARG A 135 24.94 8.48 16.05
CA ARG A 135 24.84 8.32 17.51
C ARG A 135 25.46 7.03 18.02
N ALA A 136 25.28 5.92 17.30
CA ALA A 136 25.92 4.64 17.65
C ALA A 136 27.45 4.73 17.57
N HIS A 137 27.99 5.38 16.54
CA HIS A 137 29.42 5.68 16.44
C HIS A 137 29.91 6.55 17.60
N ASP A 138 29.17 7.61 17.97
CA ASP A 138 29.54 8.50 19.07
C ASP A 138 29.62 7.76 20.41
N VAL A 139 28.68 6.85 20.70
CA VAL A 139 28.70 6.03 21.92
C VAL A 139 29.94 5.12 21.95
N VAL A 140 30.26 4.48 20.83
CA VAL A 140 31.47 3.65 20.70
C VAL A 140 32.72 4.49 20.98
N ASN A 141 32.83 5.67 20.37
CA ASN A 141 33.96 6.58 20.57
C ASN A 141 34.09 7.04 22.03
N GLN A 142 32.97 7.38 22.68
CA GLN A 142 32.94 7.79 24.08
C GLN A 142 33.39 6.66 25.01
N LEU A 143 32.94 5.42 24.77
CA LEU A 143 33.36 4.25 25.55
C LEU A 143 34.85 3.95 25.38
N GLN A 144 35.37 4.02 24.15
CA GLN A 144 36.81 3.88 23.87
C GLN A 144 37.64 4.94 24.59
N ALA A 145 37.23 6.21 24.51
CA ALA A 145 37.92 7.31 25.19
C ALA A 145 37.91 7.12 26.72
N ALA A 146 36.78 6.70 27.29
CA ALA A 146 36.68 6.42 28.71
C ALA A 146 37.58 5.26 29.15
N ILE A 147 37.60 4.15 28.38
CA ILE A 147 38.48 3.00 28.65
C ILE A 147 39.95 3.45 28.65
N ALA A 148 40.37 4.18 27.61
CA ALA A 148 41.74 4.68 27.49
C ALA A 148 42.12 5.62 28.66
N ASP A 149 41.21 6.49 29.11
CA ASP A 149 41.42 7.35 30.27
C ASP A 149 41.57 6.55 31.57
N TYR A 150 40.73 5.54 31.80
CA TYR A 150 40.85 4.66 32.97
C TYR A 150 42.14 3.84 32.97
N GLU A 151 42.54 3.30 31.82
CA GLU A 151 43.80 2.57 31.66
C GLU A 151 45.02 3.47 31.89
N ALA A 152 45.02 4.69 31.34
CA ALA A 152 46.09 5.66 31.56
C ALA A 152 46.19 6.06 33.04
N LYS A 153 45.05 6.25 33.72
CA LYS A 153 45.01 6.52 35.17
C LYS A 153 45.49 5.33 35.98
N ALA A 154 45.16 4.10 35.58
CA ALA A 154 45.65 2.88 36.23
C ALA A 154 47.18 2.76 36.13
N ALA A 155 47.73 2.99 34.93
CA ALA A 155 49.18 2.98 34.70
C ALA A 155 49.90 4.03 35.55
N LYS A 156 49.36 5.25 35.65
CA LYS A 156 49.89 6.31 36.54
C LYS A 156 49.85 5.90 38.00
N ALA A 157 48.73 5.35 38.48
CA ALA A 157 48.60 4.89 39.87
C ALA A 157 49.61 3.79 40.21
N GLU A 158 49.86 2.87 39.28
CA GLU A 158 50.84 1.80 39.46
C GLU A 158 52.28 2.33 39.48
N SER A 159 52.62 3.27 38.60
CA SER A 159 53.93 3.94 38.64
C SER A 159 54.17 4.74 39.92
N ALA A 160 53.09 5.14 40.60
CA ALA A 160 53.13 5.82 41.89
C ALA A 160 53.12 4.86 43.09
N GLY A 161 53.11 3.54 42.86
CA GLY A 161 53.09 2.51 43.91
C GLY A 161 51.71 2.23 44.52
N ASP A 162 50.63 2.81 44.00
CA ASP A 162 49.26 2.60 44.49
C ASP A 162 48.56 1.45 43.73
N ALA A 163 48.98 0.21 44.05
CA ALA A 163 48.49 -1.00 43.39
C ALA A 163 46.97 -1.20 43.56
N LYS A 164 46.41 -0.82 44.71
CA LYS A 164 44.97 -0.95 44.98
C LYS A 164 44.16 -0.05 44.06
N LYS A 165 44.55 1.22 43.92
CA LYS A 165 43.89 2.16 43.02
C LYS A 165 44.06 1.76 41.55
N ALA A 166 45.24 1.26 41.16
CA ALA A 166 45.46 0.75 39.82
C ALA A 166 44.50 -0.40 39.47
N SER A 167 44.31 -1.38 40.37
CA SER A 167 43.36 -2.48 40.18
C SER A 167 41.93 -1.99 40.00
N GLN A 168 41.46 -1.09 40.86
CA GLN A 168 40.10 -0.54 40.80
C GLN A 168 39.83 0.21 39.47
N LEU A 169 40.82 0.96 38.98
CA LEU A 169 40.72 1.66 37.70
C LEU A 169 40.69 0.68 36.52
N ARG A 170 41.45 -0.42 36.58
CA ARG A 170 41.38 -1.49 35.57
C ARG A 170 40.04 -2.22 35.56
N GLU A 171 39.49 -2.51 36.74
CA GLU A 171 38.13 -3.08 36.83
C GLU A 171 37.08 -2.13 36.22
N ALA A 172 37.21 -0.82 36.46
CA ALA A 172 36.34 0.18 35.86
C ALA A 172 36.49 0.26 34.32
N ALA A 173 37.70 0.06 33.79
CA ALA A 173 37.94 -0.06 32.35
C ALA A 173 37.33 -1.35 31.79
N ALA A 174 37.55 -2.49 32.45
CA ALA A 174 37.03 -3.80 32.04
C ALA A 174 35.49 -3.81 32.00
N ALA A 175 34.83 -3.21 32.99
CA ALA A 175 33.37 -3.07 32.99
C ALA A 175 32.88 -2.29 31.75
N ARG A 176 33.59 -1.23 31.33
CA ARG A 176 33.27 -0.45 30.13
C ARG A 176 33.58 -1.18 28.84
N ALA A 177 34.63 -2.02 28.82
CA ALA A 177 34.95 -2.86 27.68
C ALA A 177 33.80 -3.83 27.34
N MET A 178 33.09 -4.34 28.35
CA MET A 178 31.88 -5.16 28.14
C MET A 178 30.76 -4.37 27.44
N TRP A 179 30.52 -3.13 27.85
CA TRP A 179 29.55 -2.25 27.19
C TRP A 179 29.99 -1.83 25.78
N LEU A 180 31.29 -1.61 25.56
CA LEU A 180 31.85 -1.30 24.25
C LEU A 180 31.58 -2.44 23.26
N LEU A 181 31.77 -3.69 23.69
CA LEU A 181 31.53 -4.85 22.85
C LEU A 181 30.07 -4.93 22.40
N GLU A 182 29.12 -4.61 23.28
CA GLU A 182 27.70 -4.59 22.93
C GLU A 182 27.35 -3.39 22.02
N ALA A 183 27.92 -2.22 22.28
CA ALA A 183 27.74 -1.04 21.42
C ALA A 183 28.30 -1.27 20.00
N GLN A 184 29.42 -1.99 19.87
CA GLN A 184 30.01 -2.35 18.58
C GLN A 184 29.14 -3.33 17.79
N LYS A 185 28.47 -4.28 18.44
CA LYS A 185 27.48 -5.15 17.77
C LYS A 185 26.30 -4.33 17.24
N GLY A 186 25.73 -3.46 18.09
CA GLY A 186 24.63 -2.60 17.68
C GLY A 186 24.99 -1.66 16.52
N LEU A 187 26.25 -1.22 16.45
CA LEU A 187 26.76 -0.46 15.31
C LEU A 187 26.90 -1.32 14.03
N ALA A 188 27.34 -2.56 14.16
CA ALA A 188 27.49 -3.49 13.03
C ALA A 188 26.14 -3.87 12.38
N ASP A 189 25.05 -3.81 13.13
CA ASP A 189 23.69 -4.01 12.62
C ASP A 189 23.30 -2.95 11.57
N PHE A 190 23.91 -1.75 11.61
CA PHE A 190 23.73 -0.70 10.59
C PHE A 190 24.57 -0.92 9.32
N THR A 191 25.56 -1.83 9.35
CA THR A 191 26.49 -2.06 8.22
C THR A 191 26.25 -3.35 7.46
N THR A 192 25.53 -4.30 8.05
CA THR A 192 25.28 -5.64 7.47
C THR A 192 23.93 -5.72 6.73
N ALA A 193 23.21 -4.60 6.64
CA ALA A 193 21.94 -4.45 5.95
C ALA A 193 22.13 -3.81 4.57
#